data_AF-A0A844XTY3-F1
#
_entry.id   AF-A0A844XTY3-F1
#
_cell.length_a   1.000
_cell.length_b   1.000
_cell.length_c   1.000
_cell.angle_alpha   90.00
_cell.angle_beta   90.00
_cell.angle_gamma   90.00
#
_symmetry.space_group_name_H-M   'P 1'
#
loop_
_entity.id
_entity.type
_entity.pdbx_description
1 polymer ?
#
loop_
_entity_poly.entity_id
_entity_poly.type
_entity_poly.pdbx_seq_one_letter_code
_entity_poly.pdbx_strand_id
1 'polypeptide(L)'
;MKSPKLYIALAVLLAALAGFLGAVAAERWFAPTQPGSLHEFVHEQLDLTAQQEDRLDRLEERYAIENAQRELAVRRANANLAAAMDKEHEYGPEVSLAIDEVHQSMGELQKATVRHVFAMRRILDQEQQREFDQQVARSLTGSPSE
;
A
#
# COMPACT_ATOMS: atom_id res chain seq x y z
N MET A 1 -29.87 -24.67 0.83
CA MET A 1 -28.51 -25.23 0.69
C MET A 1 -27.81 -24.45 -0.43
N LYS A 2 -27.03 -23.41 -0.09
CA LYS A 2 -26.30 -22.63 -1.11
C LYS A 2 -25.19 -23.52 -1.66
N SER A 3 -25.13 -23.65 -2.99
CA SER A 3 -24.31 -24.65 -3.67
C SER A 3 -22.81 -24.40 -3.45
N PRO A 4 -21.96 -25.43 -3.27
CA PRO A 4 -20.51 -25.28 -3.05
C PRO A 4 -19.81 -24.53 -4.19
N LYS A 5 -20.42 -24.53 -5.38
CA LYS A 5 -19.99 -23.75 -6.55
C LYS A 5 -20.08 -22.23 -6.33
N LEU A 6 -21.02 -21.74 -5.51
CA LEU A 6 -21.13 -20.31 -5.16
C LEU A 6 -19.97 -19.86 -4.27
N TYR A 7 -19.52 -20.69 -3.32
CA TYR A 7 -18.41 -20.35 -2.42
C TYR A 7 -17.06 -20.37 -3.14
N ILE A 8 -16.85 -21.33 -4.05
CA ILE A 8 -15.65 -21.36 -4.90
C ILE A 8 -15.65 -20.15 -5.85
N ALA A 9 -16.80 -19.84 -6.46
CA ALA A 9 -16.92 -18.65 -7.32
C ALA A 9 -16.66 -17.36 -6.53
N LEU A 10 -17.13 -17.26 -5.29
CA LEU A 10 -16.90 -16.10 -4.43
C LEU A 10 -15.44 -16.00 -3.96
N ALA A 11 -14.79 -17.11 -3.63
CA ALA A 11 -13.38 -17.15 -3.25
C ALA A 11 -12.46 -16.78 -4.43
N VAL A 12 -12.74 -17.27 -5.63
CA VAL A 12 -12.02 -16.89 -6.85
C VAL A 12 -12.27 -15.41 -7.19
N LEU A 13 -13.51 -14.92 -7.03
CA LEU A 13 -13.84 -13.52 -7.23
C LEU A 13 -13.08 -12.62 -6.24
N LEU A 14 -13.02 -12.99 -4.95
CA LEU A 14 -12.32 -12.24 -3.91
C LEU A 14 -10.80 -12.30 -4.10
N ALA A 15 -10.24 -13.45 -4.49
CA ALA A 15 -8.82 -13.57 -4.82
C ALA A 15 -8.44 -12.76 -6.08
N ALA A 16 -9.31 -12.75 -7.08
CA ALA A 16 -9.15 -11.92 -8.27
C ALA A 16 -9.31 -10.43 -7.93
N LEU A 17 -10.25 -10.04 -7.05
CA LEU A 17 -10.40 -8.66 -6.58
C LEU A 17 -9.22 -8.22 -5.73
N ALA A 18 -8.72 -9.07 -4.83
CA ALA A 18 -7.57 -8.78 -3.98
C ALA A 18 -6.26 -8.75 -4.81
N GLY A 19 -6.13 -9.63 -5.80
CA GLY A 19 -5.04 -9.61 -6.78
C GLY A 19 -5.11 -8.39 -7.69
N PHE A 20 -6.31 -7.99 -8.13
CA PHE A 20 -6.51 -6.80 -8.96
C PHE A 20 -6.33 -5.50 -8.16
N LEU A 21 -6.85 -5.41 -6.94
CA LEU A 21 -6.64 -4.26 -6.06
C LEU A 21 -5.20 -4.18 -5.57
N GLY A 22 -4.57 -5.33 -5.27
CA GLY A 22 -3.16 -5.42 -4.91
C GLY A 22 -2.25 -5.08 -6.08
N ALA A 23 -2.55 -5.57 -7.28
CA ALA A 23 -1.81 -5.22 -8.50
C ALA A 23 -2.03 -3.75 -8.87
N VAL A 24 -3.27 -3.23 -8.90
CA VAL A 24 -3.53 -1.83 -9.25
C VAL A 24 -2.97 -0.87 -8.21
N ALA A 25 -3.02 -1.20 -6.91
CA ALA A 25 -2.40 -0.38 -5.87
C ALA A 25 -0.87 -0.48 -5.91
N ALA A 26 -0.29 -1.67 -6.09
CA ALA A 26 1.15 -1.83 -6.23
C ALA A 26 1.67 -1.16 -7.51
N GLU A 27 0.93 -1.25 -8.61
CA GLU A 27 1.33 -0.71 -9.90
C GLU A 27 1.17 0.82 -9.91
N ARG A 28 0.18 1.39 -9.22
CA ARG A 28 0.05 2.86 -9.09
C ARG A 28 0.98 3.51 -8.07
N TRP A 29 1.41 2.78 -7.02
CA TRP A 29 2.22 3.35 -5.94
C TRP A 29 3.69 2.93 -5.96
N PHE A 30 3.99 1.73 -6.48
CA PHE A 30 5.30 1.08 -6.42
C PHE A 30 5.83 0.63 -7.80
N ALA A 31 5.07 0.74 -8.90
CA ALA A 31 5.65 0.42 -10.20
C ALA A 31 6.71 1.48 -10.55
N PRO A 32 7.94 1.05 -10.86
CA PRO A 32 8.82 1.90 -11.64
C PRO A 32 8.13 2.07 -13.00
N THR A 33 7.97 3.31 -13.47
CA THR A 33 7.39 3.67 -14.79
C THR A 33 5.85 3.72 -14.93
N GLN A 34 5.14 4.38 -14.01
CA GLN A 34 3.86 5.02 -14.37
C GLN A 34 4.01 6.54 -14.36
N PRO A 35 3.85 7.23 -15.50
CA PRO A 35 3.92 8.69 -15.56
C PRO A 35 2.86 9.32 -14.64
N GLY A 36 3.33 9.97 -13.56
CA GLY A 36 2.50 10.68 -12.58
C GLY A 36 2.45 10.09 -11.17
N SER A 37 3.29 9.08 -10.85
CA SER A 37 3.41 8.59 -9.47
C SER A 37 4.04 9.65 -8.56
N LEU A 38 3.70 9.64 -7.25
CA LEU A 38 4.26 10.62 -6.29
C LEU A 38 5.79 10.52 -6.20
N HIS A 39 6.34 9.31 -6.30
CA HIS A 39 7.78 9.08 -6.20
C HIS A 39 8.52 9.61 -7.43
N GLU A 40 8.00 9.36 -8.65
CA GLU A 40 8.52 9.97 -9.88
C GLU A 40 8.43 11.50 -9.85
N PHE A 41 7.33 12.06 -9.34
CA PHE A 41 7.23 13.52 -9.15
C PHE A 41 8.34 14.06 -8.23
N VAL A 42 8.68 13.35 -7.16
CA VAL A 42 9.72 13.78 -6.23
C VAL A 42 11.11 13.75 -6.86
N HIS A 43 11.45 12.71 -7.63
CA HIS A 43 12.80 12.59 -8.21
C HIS A 43 12.97 13.31 -9.55
N GLU A 44 11.92 13.41 -10.36
CA GLU A 44 12.03 13.90 -11.74
C GLU A 44 11.43 15.29 -11.95
N GLN A 45 10.50 15.73 -11.09
CA GLN A 45 9.76 16.99 -11.28
C GLN A 45 10.08 18.04 -10.22
N LEU A 46 10.43 17.63 -8.99
CA LEU A 46 10.95 18.55 -7.98
C LEU A 46 12.43 18.84 -8.23
N ASP A 47 12.80 20.12 -8.28
CA ASP A 47 14.19 20.56 -8.37
C ASP A 47 14.88 20.39 -7.01
N LEU A 48 15.36 19.17 -6.73
CA LEU A 48 16.03 18.82 -5.49
C LEU A 48 17.51 19.23 -5.52
N THR A 49 17.96 19.86 -4.43
CA THR A 49 19.40 20.08 -4.24
C THR A 49 20.12 18.75 -4.00
N ALA A 50 21.41 18.67 -4.33
CA ALA A 50 22.21 17.46 -4.07
C ALA A 50 22.19 16.99 -2.60
N GLN A 51 22.04 17.92 -1.64
CA GLN A 51 21.89 17.58 -0.23
C GLN A 51 20.51 17.00 0.09
N GLN A 52 19.45 17.46 -0.58
CA GLN A 52 18.11 16.90 -0.42
C GLN A 52 18.03 15.51 -1.03
N GLU A 53 18.62 15.28 -2.19
CA GLU A 53 18.71 13.96 -2.84
C GLU A 53 19.37 12.92 -1.91
N ASP A 54 20.58 13.21 -1.38
CA ASP A 54 21.27 12.28 -0.46
C ASP A 54 20.46 12.00 0.82
N ARG A 55 19.69 12.98 1.30
CA ARG A 55 18.81 12.77 2.46
C ARG A 55 17.59 11.93 2.12
N LEU A 56 17.07 12.08 0.91
CA LEU A 56 15.94 11.34 0.38
C LEU A 56 16.33 9.88 0.13
N ASP A 57 17.43 9.61 -0.56
CA ASP A 57 17.95 8.26 -0.83
C ASP A 57 18.11 7.46 0.46
N ARG A 58 18.74 8.05 1.48
CA ARG A 58 18.91 7.41 2.79
C ARG A 58 17.58 7.17 3.50
N LEU A 59 16.60 8.07 3.32
CA LEU A 59 15.25 7.91 3.88
C LEU A 59 14.55 6.73 3.21
N GLU A 60 14.68 6.59 1.90
CA GLU A 60 14.06 5.54 1.11
C GLU A 60 14.68 4.17 1.36
N GLU A 61 16.00 4.09 1.49
CA GLU A 61 16.68 2.83 1.85
C GLU A 61 16.15 2.29 3.19
N ARG A 62 16.02 3.17 4.20
CA ARG A 62 15.44 2.77 5.50
C ARG A 62 13.98 2.37 5.38
N TYR A 63 13.19 3.13 4.61
CA TYR A 63 11.78 2.81 4.40
C TYR A 63 11.60 1.48 3.70
N ALA A 64 12.41 1.15 2.68
CA ALA A 64 12.35 -0.10 1.95
C ALA A 64 12.52 -1.32 2.87
N ILE A 65 13.48 -1.25 3.81
CA ILE A 65 13.71 -2.30 4.81
C ILE A 65 12.50 -2.46 5.75
N GLU A 66 12.00 -1.37 6.31
CA GLU A 66 10.86 -1.40 7.22
C GLU A 66 9.56 -1.84 6.52
N ASN A 67 9.36 -1.40 5.29
CA ASN A 67 8.19 -1.72 4.47
C ASN A 67 8.17 -3.21 4.12
N ALA A 68 9.31 -3.80 3.74
CA ALA A 68 9.42 -5.23 3.48
C ALA A 68 9.03 -6.09 4.69
N GLN A 69 9.39 -5.66 5.90
CA GLN A 69 8.98 -6.35 7.14
C GLN A 69 7.45 -6.30 7.35
N ARG A 70 6.81 -5.16 7.04
CA ARG A 70 5.36 -4.99 7.18
C ARG A 70 4.59 -5.77 6.12
N GLU A 71 5.08 -5.79 4.89
CA GLU A 71 4.53 -6.65 3.84
C GLU A 71 4.58 -8.12 4.22
N LEU A 72 5.69 -8.57 4.81
CA LEU A 72 5.79 -9.94 5.31
C LEU A 72 4.76 -10.21 6.42
N ALA A 73 4.49 -9.26 7.30
CA ALA A 73 3.47 -9.38 8.33
C ALA A 73 2.07 -9.56 7.72
N VAL A 74 1.72 -8.78 6.69
CA VAL A 74 0.45 -8.94 5.94
C VAL A 74 0.37 -10.33 5.29
N ARG A 75 1.45 -10.77 4.62
CA ARG A 75 1.50 -12.11 4.00
C ARG A 75 1.32 -13.22 5.03
N ARG A 76 1.92 -13.08 6.22
CA ARG A 76 1.78 -14.03 7.32
C ARG A 76 0.34 -14.05 7.85
N ALA A 77 -0.29 -12.89 8.05
CA ALA A 77 -1.68 -12.81 8.48
C ALA A 77 -2.63 -13.48 7.46
N ASN A 78 -2.39 -13.29 6.15
CA ASN A 78 -3.15 -13.99 5.11
C ASN A 78 -2.95 -15.51 5.15
N ALA A 79 -1.74 -15.99 5.45
CA ALA A 79 -1.49 -17.42 5.61
C ALA A 79 -2.24 -18.00 6.83
N ASN A 80 -2.31 -17.26 7.93
CA ASN A 80 -3.10 -17.63 9.11
C ASN A 80 -4.60 -17.71 8.76
N LEU A 81 -5.11 -16.72 8.03
CA LEU A 81 -6.50 -16.71 7.56
C LEU A 81 -6.82 -17.93 6.69
N ALA A 82 -5.94 -18.26 5.73
CA ALA A 82 -6.11 -19.45 4.90
C ALA A 82 -6.17 -20.74 5.75
N ALA A 83 -5.30 -20.86 6.75
CA ALA A 83 -5.30 -22.00 7.67
C ALA A 83 -6.57 -22.07 8.53
N ALA A 84 -7.07 -20.93 9.01
CA ALA A 84 -8.33 -20.87 9.77
C ALA A 84 -9.53 -21.27 8.91
N MET A 85 -9.58 -20.82 7.65
CA MET A 85 -10.64 -21.19 6.70
C MET A 85 -10.62 -22.68 6.37
N ASP A 86 -9.43 -23.26 6.18
CA ASP A 86 -9.26 -24.71 5.95
C ASP A 86 -9.65 -25.54 7.18
N LYS A 87 -9.52 -24.98 8.39
CA LYS A 87 -9.93 -25.67 9.61
C LYS A 87 -11.43 -25.59 9.86
N GLU A 88 -12.01 -24.38 9.81
CA GLU A 88 -13.40 -24.16 10.21
C GLU A 88 -14.39 -24.42 9.07
N HIS A 89 -14.00 -24.24 7.81
CA HIS A 89 -14.87 -24.35 6.62
C HIS A 89 -16.14 -23.47 6.65
N GLU A 90 -16.25 -22.59 7.63
CA GLU A 90 -17.32 -21.62 7.82
C GLU A 90 -16.74 -20.34 8.44
N TYR A 91 -17.57 -19.31 8.55
CA TYR A 91 -17.20 -18.10 9.27
C TYR A 91 -17.28 -18.36 10.78
N GLY A 92 -16.24 -18.98 11.32
CA GLY A 92 -16.11 -19.29 12.74
C GLY A 92 -15.23 -18.26 13.49
N PRO A 93 -15.02 -18.49 14.80
CA PRO A 93 -14.23 -17.60 15.64
C PRO A 93 -12.78 -17.45 15.18
N GLU A 94 -12.13 -18.50 14.66
CA GLU A 94 -10.74 -18.41 14.19
C GLU A 94 -10.62 -17.64 12.87
N VAL A 95 -11.57 -17.82 11.94
CA VAL A 95 -11.63 -17.03 10.71
C VAL A 95 -11.86 -15.55 11.02
N SER A 96 -12.78 -15.23 11.94
CA SER A 96 -13.03 -13.83 12.34
C SER A 96 -11.79 -13.19 12.95
N LEU A 97 -11.08 -13.90 13.83
CA LEU A 97 -9.85 -13.40 14.46
C LEU A 97 -8.73 -13.19 13.43
N ALA A 98 -8.55 -14.13 12.50
CA ALA A 98 -7.55 -14.00 11.45
C ALA A 98 -7.84 -12.82 10.49
N ILE A 99 -9.11 -12.51 10.22
CA ILE A 99 -9.50 -11.31 9.47
C ILE A 99 -9.08 -10.04 10.21
N ASP A 100 -9.30 -9.97 11.52
CA ASP A 100 -8.88 -8.81 12.33
C ASP A 100 -7.35 -8.63 12.32
N GLU A 101 -6.58 -9.73 12.38
CA GLU A 101 -5.12 -9.70 12.24
C GLU A 101 -4.67 -9.17 10.87
N VAL A 102 -5.36 -9.58 9.79
CA VAL A 102 -5.11 -9.07 8.44
C VAL A 102 -5.38 -7.57 8.38
N HIS A 103 -6.53 -7.11 8.88
CA HIS A 103 -6.87 -5.68 8.91
C HIS A 103 -5.86 -4.86 9.71
N GLN A 104 -5.44 -5.35 10.87
CA GLN A 104 -4.42 -4.68 11.68
C GLN A 104 -3.10 -4.55 10.91
N SER A 105 -2.63 -5.64 10.30
CA SER A 105 -1.36 -5.67 9.55
C SER A 105 -1.41 -4.75 8.33
N MET A 106 -2.53 -4.75 7.60
CA MET A 106 -2.75 -3.83 6.48
C MET A 106 -2.80 -2.37 6.94
N GLY A 107 -3.45 -2.09 8.06
CA GLY A 107 -3.51 -0.75 8.64
C GLY A 107 -2.14 -0.22 9.04
N GLU A 108 -1.28 -1.05 9.64
CA GLU A 108 0.09 -0.66 9.98
C GLU A 108 0.97 -0.40 8.74
N LEU A 109 0.78 -1.17 7.67
CA LEU A 109 1.43 -0.92 6.38
C LEU A 109 1.00 0.44 5.81
N GLN A 110 -0.30 0.72 5.75
CA GLN A 110 -0.81 2.02 5.26
C GLN A 110 -0.31 3.21 6.09
N LYS A 111 -0.35 3.10 7.43
CA LYS A 111 0.18 4.14 8.32
C LYS A 111 1.67 4.37 8.11
N ALA A 112 2.45 3.32 7.83
CA ALA A 112 3.87 3.47 7.54
C ALA A 112 4.10 4.27 6.24
N THR A 113 3.34 3.97 5.19
CA THR A 113 3.39 4.72 3.93
C THR A 113 3.04 6.19 4.10
N VAL A 114 1.97 6.51 4.84
CA VAL A 114 1.60 7.92 5.13
C VAL A 114 2.71 8.63 5.92
N ARG A 115 3.30 7.96 6.92
CA ARG A 115 4.43 8.52 7.66
C ARG A 115 5.65 8.78 6.77
N HIS A 116 5.91 7.92 5.80
CA HIS A 116 6.99 8.07 4.83
C HIS A 116 6.76 9.28 3.91
N VAL A 117 5.54 9.48 3.41
CA VAL A 117 5.15 10.69 2.65
C VAL A 117 5.45 11.97 3.43
N PHE A 118 5.07 12.04 4.71
CA PHE A 118 5.40 13.18 5.56
C PHE A 118 6.90 13.30 5.88
N ALA A 119 7.66 12.21 5.84
CA ALA A 119 9.10 12.24 6.04
C ALA A 119 9.82 12.84 4.81
N MET A 120 9.39 12.48 3.60
CA MET A 120 9.87 13.10 2.35
C MET A 120 9.59 14.60 2.36
N ARG A 121 8.36 15.00 2.69
CA ARG A 121 7.95 16.41 2.80
C ARG A 121 8.86 17.26 3.72
N ARG A 122 9.42 16.67 4.78
CA ARG A 122 10.30 17.37 5.74
C ARG A 122 11.70 17.67 5.20
N ILE A 123 12.11 17.07 4.10
CA ILE A 123 13.40 17.32 3.43
C ILE A 123 13.29 18.56 2.52
N LEU A 124 12.09 18.81 2.00
CA LEU A 124 11.77 19.86 1.05
C LEU A 124 11.71 21.25 1.70
N ASP A 125 12.05 22.28 0.93
CA ASP A 125 11.85 23.68 1.29
C ASP A 125 10.38 24.10 1.16
N GLN A 126 10.08 25.37 1.45
CA GLN A 126 8.69 25.85 1.49
C GLN A 126 8.00 25.84 0.12
N GLU A 127 8.74 26.08 -0.97
CA GLU A 127 8.18 26.11 -2.32
C GLU A 127 7.93 24.69 -2.81
N GLN A 128 8.94 23.83 -2.70
CA GLN A 128 8.85 22.40 -3.02
C GLN A 128 7.73 21.70 -2.22
N GLN A 129 7.55 22.05 -0.95
CA GLN A 129 6.44 21.52 -0.12
C GLN A 129 5.06 21.85 -0.70
N ARG A 130 4.87 23.03 -1.28
CA ARG A 130 3.58 23.42 -1.87
C ARG A 130 3.27 22.58 -3.10
N GLU A 131 4.26 22.32 -3.94
CA GLU A 131 4.09 21.48 -5.13
C GLU A 131 3.87 20.01 -4.74
N PHE A 132 4.65 19.52 -3.77
CA PHE A 132 4.48 18.20 -3.19
C PHE A 132 3.07 18.00 -2.61
N ASP A 133 2.58 18.94 -1.79
CA ASP A 133 1.26 18.84 -1.16
C ASP A 133 0.13 18.83 -2.22
N GLN A 134 0.27 19.58 -3.31
CA GLN A 134 -0.66 19.54 -4.44
C GLN A 134 -0.63 18.19 -5.16
N GLN A 135 0.56 17.64 -5.41
CA GLN A 135 0.68 16.35 -6.05
C GLN A 135 0.09 15.23 -5.18
N VAL A 136 0.37 15.23 -3.87
CA VAL A 136 -0.23 14.29 -2.92
C VAL A 136 -1.75 14.37 -2.96
N ALA A 137 -2.32 15.58 -2.96
CA ALA A 137 -3.76 15.76 -3.04
C ALA A 137 -4.34 15.15 -4.33
N ARG A 138 -3.74 15.43 -5.50
CA ARG A 138 -4.16 14.86 -6.79
C ARG A 138 -4.08 13.33 -6.79
N SER A 139 -3.00 12.76 -6.25
CA SER A 139 -2.84 11.30 -6.16
C SER A 139 -3.90 10.65 -5.26
N LEU A 140 -4.34 11.34 -4.19
CA LEU A 140 -5.33 10.80 -3.25
C LEU A 140 -6.77 10.97 -3.72
N THR A 141 -7.10 12.05 -4.43
CA THR A 141 -8.48 12.35 -4.84
C THR A 141 -8.78 12.00 -6.30
N GLY A 142 -7.75 11.66 -7.09
CA GLY A 142 -7.82 11.68 -8.55
C GLY A 142 -7.90 13.10 -9.09
N SER A 143 -7.65 13.28 -10.40
CA SER A 143 -7.98 14.53 -11.07
C SER A 143 -9.51 14.72 -11.03
N PRO A 144 -10.01 15.94 -10.75
CA PRO A 144 -11.43 16.21 -10.92
C PRO A 144 -11.78 15.89 -12.38
N SER A 145 -12.87 15.14 -12.60
CA SER A 145 -13.43 14.96 -13.94
C SER A 145 -13.79 16.34 -14.50
N GLU A 146 -13.17 16.70 -15.64
CA GLU A 146 -13.57 17.86 -16.46
C GLU A 146 -15.03 17.78 -16.88
#